data_AF-A0A2I2Y4V1-F1
#
_entry.id   AF-A0A2I2Y4V1-F1
#
_cell.length_a   1.000
_cell.length_b   1.000
_cell.length_c   1.000
_cell.angle_alpha   90.00
_cell.angle_beta   90.00
_cell.angle_gamma   90.00
#
_symmetry.space_group_name_H-M   'P 1'
#
loop_
_entity.id
_entity.type
_entity.pdbx_description
1 polymer ?
#
loop_
_entity_poly.entity_id
_entity_poly.type
_entity_poly.pdbx_seq_one_letter_code
_entity_poly.pdbx_strand_id
1 'polypeptide(L)' 'MEPSSLELPADTVQRIAAELKCHPTDERVALHLDEEDKLRHFRECFYIPKIQDLPPEQPMVMKWGSVLGLQEMKVL' A
#
# COMPACT_ATOMS: atom_id res chain seq x y z
N MET A 1 4.49 -19.12 -16.04
CA MET A 1 3.44 -18.49 -15.21
C MET A 1 2.65 -17.63 -16.17
N GLU A 2 1.42 -18.02 -16.49
CA GLU A 2 0.60 -17.23 -17.41
C GLU A 2 0.25 -15.90 -16.73
N PRO A 3 0.47 -14.74 -17.38
CA PRO A 3 0.05 -13.47 -16.83
C PRO A 3 -1.46 -13.51 -16.69
N SER A 4 -1.94 -13.44 -15.45
CA SER A 4 -3.33 -13.10 -15.13
C SER A 4 -3.73 -11.94 -16.03
N SER A 5 -4.90 -12.03 -16.68
CA SER A 5 -5.47 -10.93 -17.46
C SER A 5 -5.18 -9.62 -16.74
N LEU A 6 -4.47 -8.69 -17.41
CA LEU A 6 -3.93 -7.46 -16.83
C LEU A 6 -5.09 -6.56 -16.36
N GLU A 7 -5.67 -6.89 -15.21
CA GLU A 7 -6.61 -6.09 -14.46
C GLU A 7 -5.82 -4.93 -13.84
N LEU A 8 -6.33 -3.71 -13.94
CA LEU A 8 -5.69 -2.57 -13.28
C LEU A 8 -5.86 -2.75 -11.76
N PRO A 9 -4.90 -2.32 -10.94
CA PRO A 9 -5.02 -2.45 -9.48
C PRO A 9 -6.31 -1.85 -8.91
N ALA A 10 -6.76 -0.74 -9.49
CA ALA A 10 -8.03 -0.10 -9.12
C ALA A 10 -9.24 -1.01 -9.40
N ASP A 11 -9.25 -1.70 -10.53
CA ASP A 11 -10.32 -2.62 -10.91
C ASP A 11 -10.32 -3.84 -9.96
N THR A 12 -9.14 -4.37 -9.62
CA THR A 12 -9.00 -5.47 -8.64
C THR A 12 -9.56 -5.08 -7.27
N VAL A 13 -9.22 -3.89 -6.76
CA VAL A 13 -9.72 -3.39 -5.46
C VAL A 13 -11.24 -3.21 -5.51
N GLN A 14 -11.79 -2.66 -6.59
CA GLN A 14 -13.24 -2.51 -6.75
C GLN A 14 -13.96 -3.85 -6.79
N ARG A 15 -13.42 -4.81 -7.55
CA ARG A 15 -13.97 -6.16 -7.66
C ARG A 15 -13.98 -6.88 -6.32
N ILE A 16 -12.86 -6.88 -5.59
CA ILE A 16 -12.76 -7.47 -4.25
C ILE A 16 -13.73 -6.80 -3.28
N ALA A 17 -13.83 -5.47 -3.31
CA ALA A 17 -14.77 -4.75 -2.46
C ALA A 17 -16.23 -5.17 -2.72
N ALA A 18 -16.60 -5.37 -3.98
CA ALA A 18 -17.91 -5.88 -4.38
C ALA A 18 -18.15 -7.32 -3.89
N GLU A 19 -17.17 -8.21 -4.03
CA GLU A 19 -17.21 -9.59 -3.53
C GLU A 19 -17.42 -9.64 -2.00
N LEU A 20 -16.72 -8.77 -1.27
CA LEU A 20 -16.81 -8.63 0.19
C LEU A 20 -18.02 -7.81 0.66
N LYS A 21 -18.83 -7.26 -0.27
CA LYS A 21 -19.98 -6.38 0.01
C LYS A 21 -19.60 -5.21 0.93
N CYS A 22 -18.50 -4.54 0.59
CA CYS A 22 -17.95 -3.42 1.35
C CYS A 22 -17.58 -2.25 0.44
N HIS A 23 -17.18 -1.12 1.04
CA HIS A 23 -16.65 0.01 0.28
C HIS A 23 -15.19 -0.26 -0.11
N PRO A 24 -14.69 0.19 -1.28
CA PRO A 24 -13.30 -0.03 -1.70
C PRO A 24 -12.22 0.48 -0.73
N THR A 25 -12.55 1.44 0.12
CA THR A 25 -11.65 2.01 1.14
C THR A 25 -11.84 1.39 2.53
N ASP A 26 -12.65 0.33 2.63
CA ASP A 26 -12.88 -0.40 3.88
C ASP A 26 -11.66 -1.25 4.22
N GLU A 27 -11.29 -1.30 5.50
CA GLU A 27 -10.14 -2.08 6.01
C GLU A 27 -10.23 -3.56 5.61
N ARG A 28 -11.45 -4.10 5.48
CA ARG A 28 -11.67 -5.49 5.06
C ARG A 28 -11.05 -5.83 3.72
N VAL A 29 -10.96 -4.86 2.80
CA VAL A 29 -10.31 -5.08 1.50
C VAL A 29 -8.81 -5.28 1.68
N ALA A 30 -8.17 -4.47 2.52
CA ALA A 30 -6.74 -4.59 2.82
C ALA A 30 -6.43 -5.92 3.53
N LEU A 31 -7.24 -6.29 4.53
CA LEU A 31 -7.07 -7.57 5.22
C LEU A 31 -7.20 -8.77 4.27
N HIS A 32 -8.17 -8.75 3.36
CA HIS A 32 -8.34 -9.82 2.39
C HIS A 32 -7.15 -9.91 1.41
N LEU A 33 -6.62 -8.77 0.96
CA LEU A 33 -5.43 -8.74 0.12
C LEU A 33 -4.19 -9.28 0.86
N ASP A 34 -4.05 -8.98 2.15
CA ASP A 34 -2.99 -9.57 2.98
C ASP A 34 -3.18 -11.08 3.16
N GLU A 35 -4.41 -11.57 3.26
CA GLU A 35 -4.71 -13.01 3.36
C GLU A 35 -4.33 -13.79 2.10
N GLU A 36 -4.61 -13.23 0.92
CA GLU A 36 -4.33 -13.86 -0.38
C GLU A 36 -2.88 -13.66 -0.84
N ASP A 37 -2.10 -12.78 -0.19
CA ASP A 37 -0.69 -12.56 -0.53
C ASP A 37 0.16 -13.79 -0.19
N LYS A 38 0.54 -14.52 -1.24
CA LYS A 38 1.46 -15.67 -1.17
C LYS A 38 2.82 -15.31 -0.59
N LEU A 39 3.22 -14.04 -0.65
CA LEU A 39 4.48 -13.52 -0.14
C LEU A 39 4.37 -13.00 1.30
N ARG A 40 3.19 -13.01 1.93
CA ARG A 40 2.97 -12.48 3.29
C ARG A 40 3.99 -13.00 4.31
N HIS A 41 4.37 -14.27 4.21
CA HIS A 41 5.31 -14.93 5.11
C HIS A 41 6.71 -14.28 5.11
N PHE A 42 7.12 -13.62 4.03
CA PHE A 42 8.40 -12.91 3.99
C PHE A 42 8.48 -11.76 4.98
N ARG A 43 7.34 -11.20 5.44
CA ARG A 43 7.31 -10.15 6.46
C ARG A 43 8.02 -10.57 7.75
N GLU A 44 7.99 -11.86 8.08
CA GLU A 44 8.65 -12.43 9.27
C GLU A 44 10.17 -12.58 9.10
N CYS A 45 10.67 -12.53 7.86
CA CYS A 45 12.10 -12.64 7.56
C CYS A 45 12.86 -11.32 7.76
N PHE A 46 12.18 -10.21 8.05
CA PHE A 46 12.78 -8.88 8.22
C PHE A 46 12.61 -8.33 9.63
N TYR A 47 13.59 -7.58 10.11
CA TYR A 47 13.45 -6.77 11.32
C TYR A 47 12.65 -5.51 11.00
N ILE A 48 11.37 -5.51 11.38
CA ILE A 48 10.48 -4.34 11.25
C ILE A 48 10.55 -3.52 12.55
N PRO A 49 11.04 -2.27 12.52
CA PRO A 49 11.09 -1.42 13.71
C PRO A 49 9.69 -1.16 14.27
N LYS A 50 9.57 -1.10 15.60
CA LYS A 50 8.33 -0.64 16.24
C LYS A 50 8.28 0.88 16.20
N ILE A 51 7.07 1.45 16.34
CA ILE A 51 6.88 2.91 16.33
C ILE A 51 7.74 3.60 17.40
N GLN A 52 7.88 2.99 18.58
CA GLN A 52 8.74 3.49 19.66
C GLN A 52 10.24 3.48 19.34
N ASP A 53 10.67 2.63 18.40
CA ASP A 53 12.06 2.55 17.94
C ASP A 53 12.35 3.62 16.87
N LEU A 54 11.29 4.28 16.36
CA LEU A 54 11.43 5.38 15.41
C LEU A 54 11.84 6.66 16.16
N PRO A 55 12.69 7.49 15.56
CA PRO A 55 13.02 8.79 16.13
C PRO A 55 11.73 9.62 16.30
N PRO A 56 11.48 10.22 17.49
CA PRO A 56 10.31 11.07 17.70
C PRO A 56 10.39 12.26 16.74
N GLU A 57 9.47 12.27 15.78
CA GLU A 57 9.16 13.41 14.91
C GLU A 57 10.38 14.09 14.29
N GLN A 58 11.05 13.38 13.37
CA GLN A 58 11.42 14.10 12.15
C GLN A 58 10.24 13.92 11.20
N PRO A 59 9.64 15.00 10.67
CA PRO A 59 8.61 14.84 9.66
C PRO A 59 9.26 14.03 8.55
N MET A 60 8.78 12.79 8.36
CA MET A 60 9.12 11.97 7.21
C MET A 60 8.42 12.59 5.99
N VAL A 61 8.71 13.87 5.70
CA VAL A 61 8.85 14.34 4.33
C VAL A 61 10.05 13.57 3.80
N MET A 62 9.76 12.31 3.47
CA MET A 62 10.39 11.53 2.44
C MET A 62 10.81 12.51 1.35
N LYS A 63 12.08 12.95 1.40
CA LYS A 63 12.75 13.82 0.42
C LYS A 63 13.01 13.01 -0.86
N TRP A 64 11.99 12.33 -1.37
CA TRP A 64 12.00 11.66 -2.66
C TRP A 64 11.79 12.67 -3.80
N GLY A 65 11.40 13.92 -3.49
CA GLY A 65 11.32 15.03 -4.45
C GLY A 65 12.68 15.57 -4.91
N SER A 66 13.81 15.15 -4.34
CA SER A 66 15.13 15.55 -4.86
C SER A 66 15.66 14.63 -5.97
N VAL A 67 15.01 13.49 -6.24
CA VAL A 67 15.40 12.57 -7.33
C VAL A 67 14.56 12.78 -8.60
N LEU A 68 13.40 13.44 -8.51
CA LEU A 68 12.61 13.83 -9.67
C LEU A 68 12.19 15.28 -9.47
N GLY A 69 12.78 16.18 -10.24
CA GLY A 69 12.46 17.61 -10.23
C GLY A 69 11.01 17.88 -10.63
N LEU A 70 10.08 17.69 -9.70
CA LEU A 70 8.69 18.08 -9.83
C LEU A 70 8.47 19.34 -8.98
N GLN A 71 8.26 20.45 -9.68
CA GLN A 71 7.79 21.72 -9.15
C GLN A 71 6.49 21.49 -8.35
N GLU A 72 6.47 21.88 -7.07
CA GLU A 72 5.27 21.81 -6.25
C GLU A 72 4.13 22.63 -6.86
N MET A 73 3.01 21.97 -7.18
CA MET A 73 1.73 22.64 -7.42
C MET A 73 1.14 23.04 -6.07
N LYS A 74 1.25 24.34 -5.78
CA LYS A 74 0.57 25.00 -4.68
C LYS A 74 -0.94 24.98 -4.95
N VAL A 75 -1.70 24.21 -4.19
CA VAL A 75 -3.15 24.33 -4.16
C VAL A 75 -3.50 25.52 -3.26
N LEU A 76 -4.26 26.47 -3.82
CA LEU A 76 -4.77 27.68 -3.15
C LEU A 76 -5.67 27.35 -1.95
#